data_AF-A0A3C1UGX2-F1
#
_entry.id   AF-A0A3C1UGX2-F1
#
_cell.length_a   1.000
_cell.length_b   1.000
_cell.length_c   1.000
_cell.angle_alpha   90.00
_cell.angle_beta   90.00
_cell.angle_gamma   90.00
#
_symmetry.space_group_name_H-M   'P 1'
#
loop_
_entity.id
_entity.type
_entity.pdbx_description
1 polymer ?
#
loop_
_entity_poly.entity_id
_entity_poly.type
_entity_poly.pdbx_seq_one_letter_code
_entity_poly.pdbx_strand_id
1 'polypeptide(L)'
;MAQSSGESGWKAFEDTKNRSAVLSAYTDKATSGIREVLYNYHRLGLDQMVVSADKGRQVITQSLEILKKIYDVAPMSVCLSMFKDAKLDELVNVYSKANLTEKASVYETLYPLWPTEQARLDKIKKEQQND
;
A
#
# COMPACT_ATOMS: atom_id res chain seq x y z
N MET A 1 -5.13 22.07 -24.50
CA MET A 1 -5.39 21.78 -23.07
C MET A 1 -6.90 21.69 -22.88
N ALA A 2 -7.48 20.49 -22.97
CA ALA A 2 -8.89 20.29 -22.66
C ALA A 2 -9.01 20.03 -21.16
N GLN A 3 -8.96 21.10 -20.36
CA GLN A 3 -9.33 21.01 -18.95
C GLN A 3 -10.85 20.97 -18.92
N SER A 4 -11.40 19.76 -18.80
CA SER A 4 -12.85 19.55 -18.71
C SER A 4 -13.44 20.47 -17.66
N SER A 5 -14.44 21.22 -18.11
CA SER A 5 -15.26 22.19 -17.41
C SER A 5 -15.66 21.72 -16.01
N GLY A 6 -15.26 22.48 -14.98
CA GLY A 6 -16.05 22.89 -13.80
C GLY A 6 -16.80 21.87 -12.93
N GLU A 7 -16.90 20.60 -13.30
CA GLU A 7 -17.71 19.59 -12.62
C GLU A 7 -17.12 19.28 -11.25
N SER A 8 -18.00 19.27 -10.24
CA SER A 8 -17.61 19.01 -8.86
C SER A 8 -16.92 17.64 -8.74
N GLY A 9 -15.76 17.62 -8.08
CA GLY A 9 -14.95 16.41 -7.91
C GLY A 9 -13.99 16.07 -9.07
N TRP A 10 -13.97 16.86 -10.15
CA TRP A 10 -12.94 16.80 -11.20
C TRP A 10 -11.99 18.02 -11.18
N LYS A 11 -12.20 18.95 -10.24
CA LYS A 11 -11.34 20.12 -10.10
C LYS A 11 -10.05 19.75 -9.39
N ALA A 12 -8.93 20.02 -10.05
CA ALA A 12 -7.59 19.72 -9.53
C ALA A 12 -7.24 20.44 -8.21
N PHE A 13 -7.87 21.58 -7.91
CA PHE A 13 -7.50 22.46 -6.80
C PHE A 13 -8.53 22.55 -5.66
N GLU A 14 -9.51 21.64 -5.60
CA GLU A 14 -10.50 21.64 -4.50
C GLU A 14 -10.04 20.85 -3.27
N ASP A 15 -9.75 19.56 -3.45
CA ASP A 15 -9.42 18.63 -2.36
C ASP A 15 -8.49 17.53 -2.89
N THR A 16 -7.68 16.94 -2.02
CA THR A 16 -6.88 15.75 -2.32
C THR A 16 -7.72 14.47 -2.33
N LYS A 17 -9.01 14.56 -1.98
CA LYS A 17 -9.99 13.46 -2.02
C LYS A 17 -11.01 13.64 -3.14
N ASN A 18 -10.55 13.64 -4.38
CA ASN A 18 -11.43 13.72 -5.55
C ASN A 18 -10.90 12.90 -6.74
N ARG A 19 -11.68 12.83 -7.84
CA ARG A 19 -11.34 11.98 -9.00
C ARG A 19 -10.08 12.47 -9.72
N SER A 20 -9.88 13.78 -9.78
CA SER A 20 -8.63 14.35 -10.29
C SER A 20 -7.41 13.94 -9.46
N ALA A 21 -7.52 13.92 -8.13
CA ALA A 21 -6.43 13.50 -7.24
C ALA A 21 -6.12 12.00 -7.41
N VAL A 22 -7.15 11.16 -7.61
CA VAL A 22 -6.95 9.74 -7.92
C VAL A 22 -6.21 9.58 -9.24
N LEU A 23 -6.64 10.29 -10.30
CA LEU A 23 -5.96 10.26 -11.59
C LEU A 23 -4.49 10.70 -11.44
N SER A 24 -4.24 11.85 -10.81
CA SER A 24 -2.91 12.37 -10.53
C SER A 24 -2.04 11.38 -9.78
N ALA A 25 -2.59 10.68 -8.77
CA ALA A 25 -1.83 9.67 -8.03
C ALA A 25 -1.30 8.55 -8.95
N TYR A 26 -2.00 8.24 -10.04
CA TYR A 26 -1.57 7.25 -11.02
C TYR A 26 -0.79 7.81 -12.20
N THR A 27 -0.79 9.12 -12.47
CA THR A 27 -0.12 9.71 -13.64
C THR A 27 1.12 10.51 -13.28
N ASP A 28 1.16 11.11 -12.10
CA ASP A 28 2.22 12.02 -11.69
C ASP A 28 3.51 11.26 -11.40
N LYS A 29 4.64 11.89 -11.73
CA LYS A 29 5.96 11.28 -11.58
C LYS A 29 6.26 10.93 -10.12
N ALA A 30 5.88 11.80 -9.18
CA ALA A 30 6.15 11.63 -7.75
C ALA A 30 5.51 10.37 -7.15
N THR A 31 4.32 10.00 -7.61
CA THR A 31 3.55 8.85 -7.09
C THR A 31 3.55 7.67 -8.05
N SER A 32 4.22 7.78 -9.21
CA SER A 32 4.20 6.77 -10.28
C SER A 32 4.57 5.35 -9.85
N GLY A 33 5.37 5.21 -8.79
CA GLY A 33 5.71 3.93 -8.16
C GLY A 33 4.49 3.14 -7.68
N ILE A 34 3.33 3.76 -7.48
CA ILE A 34 2.11 3.05 -7.08
C ILE A 34 1.71 1.97 -8.09
N ARG A 35 1.95 2.21 -9.39
CA ARG A 35 1.63 1.22 -10.44
C ARG A 35 2.52 -0.01 -10.31
N GLU A 36 3.78 0.19 -9.95
CA GLU A 36 4.72 -0.89 -9.68
C GLU A 36 4.31 -1.67 -8.41
N VAL A 37 3.91 -0.96 -7.34
CA VAL A 37 3.37 -1.62 -6.13
C VAL A 37 2.19 -2.51 -6.49
N LEU A 38 1.19 -1.99 -7.22
CA LEU A 38 0.01 -2.77 -7.58
C LEU A 38 0.36 -3.99 -8.44
N TYR A 39 1.22 -3.80 -9.45
CA TYR A 39 1.64 -4.89 -10.32
C TYR A 39 2.39 -5.98 -9.53
N ASN A 40 3.42 -5.59 -8.77
CA ASN A 40 4.25 -6.52 -8.03
C ASN A 40 3.44 -7.21 -6.94
N TYR A 41 2.63 -6.47 -6.18
CA TYR A 41 1.80 -7.02 -5.11
C TYR A 41 0.85 -8.10 -5.63
N HIS A 42 0.12 -7.82 -6.71
CA HIS A 42 -0.90 -8.74 -7.22
C HIS A 42 -0.31 -9.84 -8.09
N ARG A 43 0.42 -9.47 -9.15
CA ARG A 43 0.88 -10.42 -10.19
C ARG A 43 2.09 -11.23 -9.77
N LEU A 44 3.02 -10.62 -9.03
CA LEU A 44 4.28 -11.27 -8.64
C LEU A 44 4.30 -11.67 -7.16
N GLY A 45 3.41 -11.10 -6.36
CA GLY A 45 3.16 -11.45 -4.97
C GLY A 45 2.09 -12.51 -4.88
N LEU A 46 0.83 -12.10 -4.82
CA LEU A 46 -0.32 -12.98 -4.56
C LEU A 46 -0.42 -14.16 -5.53
N ASP A 47 -0.32 -13.94 -6.84
CA ASP A 47 -0.38 -15.05 -7.81
C ASP A 47 0.75 -16.06 -7.61
N GLN A 48 1.96 -15.60 -7.23
CA GLN A 48 3.09 -16.48 -6.98
C GLN A 48 2.96 -17.24 -5.66
N MET A 49 2.14 -16.77 -4.72
CA MET A 49 1.91 -17.47 -3.45
C MET A 49 1.25 -18.83 -3.65
N VAL A 50 0.53 -19.05 -4.76
CA VAL A 50 -0.04 -20.36 -5.13
C VAL A 50 1.07 -21.39 -5.39
N VAL A 51 2.22 -20.95 -5.90
CA VAL A 51 3.39 -21.79 -6.16
C VAL A 51 4.32 -21.83 -4.94
N SER A 52 4.59 -20.66 -4.35
CA SER A 52 5.46 -20.51 -3.17
C SER A 52 5.06 -19.28 -2.37
N ALA A 53 4.45 -19.52 -1.21
CA ALA A 53 4.03 -18.46 -0.30
C ALA A 53 5.19 -17.56 0.14
N ASP A 54 6.38 -18.13 0.39
CA ASP A 54 7.56 -17.36 0.80
C ASP A 54 8.06 -16.43 -0.30
N LYS A 55 8.14 -16.91 -1.55
CA LYS A 55 8.56 -16.07 -2.69
C LYS A 55 7.56 -14.93 -2.93
N GLY A 56 6.27 -15.24 -2.93
CA GLY A 56 5.23 -14.22 -3.10
C GLY A 56 5.27 -13.17 -1.98
N ARG A 57 5.41 -13.61 -0.72
CA ARG A 57 5.60 -12.69 0.42
C ARG A 57 6.81 -11.79 0.25
N GLN A 58 7.96 -12.34 -0.13
CA GLN A 58 9.18 -11.55 -0.31
C GLN A 58 8.99 -10.42 -1.33
N VAL A 59 8.29 -10.68 -2.44
CA VAL A 59 7.96 -9.66 -3.44
C VAL A 59 6.99 -8.61 -2.88
N ILE A 60 6.01 -9.02 -2.08
CA ILE A 60 5.11 -8.09 -1.38
C ILE A 60 5.92 -7.20 -0.44
N THR A 61 6.80 -7.75 0.40
CA THR A 61 7.67 -7.00 1.32
C THR A 61 8.48 -5.94 0.58
N GLN A 62 9.12 -6.32 -0.53
CA GLN A 62 9.90 -5.39 -1.37
C GLN A 62 9.03 -4.27 -1.96
N SER A 63 7.78 -4.57 -2.32
CA SER A 63 6.84 -3.60 -2.86
C SER A 63 6.43 -2.55 -1.81
N LEU A 64 6.40 -2.91 -0.53
CA LEU A 64 6.06 -1.96 0.55
C LEU A 64 7.11 -0.85 0.71
N GLU A 65 8.37 -1.11 0.38
CA GLU A 65 9.41 -0.06 0.39
C GLU A 65 9.15 1.05 -0.62
N ILE A 66 8.46 0.74 -1.72
CA ILE A 66 8.06 1.76 -2.72
C ILE A 66 6.98 2.68 -2.12
N LEU A 67 6.08 2.16 -1.28
CA LEU A 67 5.08 3.00 -0.59
C LEU A 67 5.75 4.02 0.33
N LYS A 68 6.84 3.63 1.01
CA LYS A 68 7.64 4.56 1.81
C LYS A 68 8.23 5.69 0.96
N LYS A 69 8.81 5.35 -0.20
CA LYS A 69 9.32 6.37 -1.14
C LYS A 69 8.23 7.34 -1.61
N ILE A 70 7.01 6.84 -1.85
CA ILE A 70 5.85 7.68 -2.20
C ILE A 70 5.46 8.57 -1.02
N TYR A 71 5.44 8.01 0.20
CA TYR A 71 5.15 8.77 1.42
C TYR A 71 6.16 9.90 1.65
N ASP A 72 7.44 9.66 1.42
CA ASP A 72 8.50 10.67 1.61
C ASP A 72 8.35 11.88 0.67
N VAL A 73 7.80 11.69 -0.53
CA VAL A 73 7.63 12.76 -1.54
C VAL A 73 6.23 13.35 -1.59
N ALA A 74 5.20 12.56 -1.29
CA ALA A 74 3.79 12.91 -1.42
C ALA A 74 2.95 12.24 -0.32
N PRO A 75 3.15 12.59 0.97
CA PRO A 75 2.52 11.92 2.11
C PRO A 75 0.99 12.04 2.11
N MET A 76 0.46 13.13 1.53
CA MET A 76 -0.98 13.38 1.43
C MET A 76 -1.61 12.75 0.18
N SER A 77 -0.88 11.92 -0.57
CA SER A 77 -1.42 11.29 -1.77
C SER A 77 -2.55 10.31 -1.44
N VAL A 78 -3.65 10.43 -2.18
CA VAL A 78 -4.83 9.54 -2.02
C VAL A 78 -4.49 8.07 -2.26
N CYS A 79 -3.44 7.75 -3.04
CA CYS A 79 -3.05 6.36 -3.27
C CYS A 79 -2.59 5.64 -1.99
N LEU A 80 -1.98 6.35 -1.04
CA LEU A 80 -1.53 5.77 0.22
C LEU A 80 -2.74 5.39 1.09
N SER A 81 -3.75 6.26 1.15
CA SER A 81 -4.99 5.97 1.87
C SER A 81 -5.78 4.84 1.20
N MET A 82 -5.92 4.87 -0.12
CA MET A 82 -6.59 3.80 -0.87
C MET A 82 -5.92 2.45 -0.66
N PHE A 83 -4.58 2.41 -0.74
CA PHE A 83 -3.83 1.18 -0.49
C PHE A 83 -4.05 0.69 0.94
N LYS A 84 -3.91 1.56 1.94
CA LYS A 84 -4.14 1.23 3.36
C LYS A 84 -5.53 0.62 3.56
N ASP A 85 -6.56 1.31 3.10
CA ASP A 85 -7.95 0.92 3.30
C ASP A 85 -8.24 -0.44 2.64
N ALA A 86 -7.68 -0.66 1.45
CA ALA A 86 -7.91 -1.89 0.68
C ALA A 86 -7.03 -3.09 1.10
N LYS A 87 -5.82 -2.84 1.61
CA LYS A 87 -4.76 -3.88 1.70
C LYS A 87 -4.25 -4.16 3.09
N LEU A 88 -4.55 -3.33 4.09
CA LEU A 88 -3.95 -3.54 5.41
C LEU A 88 -4.45 -4.82 6.11
N ASP A 89 -5.73 -5.19 6.00
CA ASP A 89 -6.20 -6.49 6.51
C ASP A 89 -5.66 -7.67 5.70
N GLU A 90 -5.48 -7.50 4.39
CA GLU A 90 -4.85 -8.51 3.53
C GLU A 90 -3.40 -8.75 3.97
N LEU A 91 -2.64 -7.69 4.27
CA LEU A 91 -1.29 -7.78 4.79
C LEU A 91 -1.21 -8.53 6.12
N VAL A 92 -2.15 -8.27 7.05
CA VAL A 92 -2.24 -9.04 8.31
C VAL A 92 -2.35 -10.54 8.02
N ASN A 93 -3.17 -10.93 7.05
CA ASN A 93 -3.35 -12.33 6.68
C ASN A 93 -2.13 -12.90 5.95
N VAL A 94 -1.54 -12.16 5.01
CA VAL A 94 -0.35 -12.55 4.25
C VAL A 94 0.83 -12.88 5.18
N TYR A 95 1.03 -12.06 6.23
CA TYR A 95 2.13 -12.25 7.19
C TYR A 95 1.78 -13.11 8.40
N SER A 96 0.54 -13.58 8.53
CA SER A 96 0.13 -14.42 9.67
C SER A 96 1.07 -15.61 9.94
N LYS A 97 1.53 -16.25 8.86
CA LYS A 97 2.45 -17.41 8.84
C LYS A 97 3.91 -17.05 8.51
N ALA A 98 4.24 -15.76 8.44
CA ALA A 98 5.62 -15.33 8.23
C ALA A 98 6.47 -15.52 9.51
N ASN A 99 7.78 -15.58 9.34
CA ASN A 99 8.70 -15.64 10.47
C ASN A 99 8.75 -14.30 11.23
N LEU A 100 9.24 -14.32 12.47
CA LEU A 100 9.27 -13.13 13.34
C LEU A 100 10.10 -11.99 12.76
N THR A 101 11.21 -12.28 12.10
CA THR A 101 12.09 -11.25 11.50
C THR A 101 11.37 -10.50 10.38
N GLU A 102 10.68 -11.23 9.50
CA GLU A 102 9.89 -10.65 8.40
C GLU A 102 8.72 -9.82 8.94
N LYS A 103 7.99 -10.34 9.95
CA LYS A 103 6.92 -9.60 10.63
C LYS A 103 7.41 -8.28 11.23
N ALA A 104 8.56 -8.30 11.90
CA ALA A 104 9.16 -7.12 12.49
C ALA A 104 9.54 -6.07 11.43
N SER A 105 10.22 -6.50 10.36
CA SER A 105 10.61 -5.62 9.26
C SER A 105 9.41 -4.96 8.59
N VAL A 106 8.35 -5.72 8.28
CA VAL A 106 7.14 -5.17 7.67
C VAL A 106 6.44 -4.18 8.60
N TYR A 107 6.37 -4.48 9.90
CA TYR A 107 5.82 -3.53 10.86
C TYR A 107 6.61 -2.22 10.88
N GLU A 108 7.94 -2.28 10.90
CA GLU A 108 8.81 -1.11 10.90
C GLU A 108 8.65 -0.27 9.62
N THR A 109 8.40 -0.91 8.48
CA THR A 109 8.09 -0.22 7.22
C THR A 109 6.71 0.43 7.25
N LEU A 110 5.68 -0.24 7.79
CA LEU A 110 4.29 0.24 7.71
C LEU A 110 3.88 1.22 8.82
N TYR A 111 4.46 1.09 10.02
CA TYR A 111 4.09 1.91 11.17
C TYR A 111 4.27 3.42 10.94
N PRO A 112 5.38 3.90 10.33
CA PRO A 112 5.55 5.31 10.02
C PRO A 112 4.53 5.85 9.01
N LEU A 113 4.03 5.00 8.11
CA LEU A 113 3.07 5.39 7.07
C LEU A 113 1.67 5.58 7.69
N TRP A 114 1.27 4.70 8.61
CA TRP A 114 -0.07 4.68 9.19
C TRP A 114 -0.07 4.46 10.71
N PRO A 115 0.48 5.40 11.49
CA PRO A 115 0.57 5.26 12.95
C PRO A 115 -0.80 5.13 13.64
N THR A 116 -1.86 5.64 13.02
CA THR A 116 -3.24 5.54 13.52
C THR A 116 -3.86 4.15 13.36
N GLU A 117 -3.24 3.25 12.58
CA GLU A 117 -3.71 1.88 12.36
C GLU A 117 -3.03 0.86 13.30
N GLN A 118 -2.51 1.33 14.44
CA GLN A 118 -1.75 0.51 15.40
C GLN A 118 -2.44 -0.83 15.71
N ALA A 119 -3.75 -0.83 15.93
CA ALA A 119 -4.51 -2.04 16.23
C ALA A 119 -4.46 -3.10 15.12
N ARG A 120 -4.37 -2.71 13.84
CA ARG A 120 -4.20 -3.64 12.71
C ARG A 120 -2.74 -4.02 12.53
N LEU A 121 -1.83 -3.06 12.64
CA LEU A 121 -0.38 -3.29 12.51
C LEU A 121 0.15 -4.24 13.59
N ASP A 122 -0.30 -4.11 14.83
CA ASP A 122 0.11 -4.99 15.92
C ASP A 122 -0.29 -6.45 15.68
N LYS A 123 -1.34 -6.71 14.89
CA LYS A 123 -1.72 -8.08 14.48
C LYS A 123 -0.67 -8.73 13.57
N ILE A 124 0.10 -7.95 12.81
CA ILE A 124 1.19 -8.46 11.97
C ILE A 124 2.28 -9.07 12.85
N LYS A 125 2.58 -8.46 14.01
CA LYS A 125 3.59 -8.94 14.96
C LYS A 125 3.17 -10.17 15.76
N LYS A 126 1.86 -10.39 15.95
CA LYS A 126 1.37 -11.51 16.75
C LYS A 126 1.66 -12.84 16.07
N GLU A 127 2.09 -13.83 16.85
CA GLU A 127 2.04 -15.23 16.41
C GLU A 127 0.58 -15.69 16.46
N GLN A 128 0.11 -16.38 15.41
CA GLN A 128 -1.16 -17.07 15.51
C GLN A 128 -0.96 -18.25 16.46
N GLN A 129 -1.47 -18.12 17.69
CA GLN A 129 -1.73 -19.27 18.54
C GLN A 129 -2.79 -20.09 17.81
N ASN A 130 -2.37 -21.22 17.23
CA ASN A 130 -3.30 -22.20 16.69
C ASN A 130 -3.83 -22.99 17.89
N ASP A 131 -5.08 -22.75 18.27
CA ASP A 131 -5.88 -23.68 19.08
C ASP A 131 -6.40 -24.84 18.21
#